data_AF-A0A381FHU3-F1
#
_entry.id   AF-A0A381FHU3-F1
#
_cell.length_a   1.000
_cell.length_b   1.000
_cell.length_c   1.000
_cell.angle_alpha   90.00
_cell.angle_beta   90.00
_cell.angle_gamma   90.00
#
_symmetry.space_group_name_H-M   'P 1'
#
loop_
_entity.id
_entity.type
_entity.pdbx_description
1 polymer ?
#
loop_
_entity_poly.entity_id
_entity_poly.type
_entity_poly.pdbx_seq_one_letter_code
_entity_poly.pdbx_strand_id
1 'polypeptide(L)'
;MHFAKVKKMNTEFCILIDISLHSRLSRFIIWDFKEQKISNKYLVGHGCGSNSWSSDESKDNPKFSNEDGSHLSALGKYQLGERGRSDWGINVKYLMHGLEQTNNNALKRFIVFHSWELMSDDEVYPKGSPEGWGCPTISNNAMKEIDPIIQNSEKPLLMWIYSE
;
A
#
# COMPACT_ATOMS: atom_id res chain seq x y z
N MET A 1 -3.59 3.06 -17.18
CA MET A 1 -4.99 3.15 -17.63
C MET A 1 -5.53 1.87 -18.29
N HIS A 2 -4.82 1.22 -19.24
CA HIS A 2 -5.37 0.05 -19.98
C HIS A 2 -5.86 -1.09 -19.07
N PHE A 3 -5.04 -1.53 -18.11
CA PHE A 3 -5.42 -2.59 -17.16
C PHE A 3 -6.71 -2.28 -16.40
N ALA A 4 -6.81 -1.06 -15.85
CA ALA A 4 -7.99 -0.61 -15.11
C ALA A 4 -9.27 -0.65 -15.98
N LYS A 5 -9.18 -0.25 -17.26
CA LYS A 5 -10.30 -0.35 -18.21
C LYS A 5 -10.74 -1.80 -18.43
N VAL A 6 -9.78 -2.70 -18.72
CA VAL A 6 -10.06 -4.12 -18.97
C VAL A 6 -10.68 -4.80 -17.75
N LYS A 7 -10.22 -4.44 -16.54
CA LYS A 7 -10.73 -4.98 -15.27
C LYS A 7 -11.96 -4.23 -14.71
N LYS A 8 -12.52 -3.26 -15.45
CA LYS A 8 -13.67 -2.44 -15.03
C LYS A 8 -13.46 -1.70 -13.69
N MET A 9 -12.22 -1.28 -13.43
CA MET A 9 -11.80 -0.55 -12.23
C MET A 9 -11.92 0.97 -12.43
N ASN A 10 -11.62 1.75 -11.40
CA ASN A 10 -11.53 3.20 -11.47
C ASN A 10 -10.51 3.62 -12.55
N THR A 11 -10.93 4.53 -13.44
CA THR A 11 -10.13 5.06 -14.55
C THR A 11 -9.79 6.55 -14.41
N GLU A 12 -10.16 7.13 -13.28
CA GLU A 12 -9.92 8.52 -12.89
C GLU A 12 -8.58 8.64 -12.18
N PHE A 13 -8.28 7.71 -11.27
CA PHE A 13 -7.01 7.65 -10.57
C PHE A 13 -6.64 6.21 -10.18
N CYS A 14 -5.38 6.02 -9.77
CA CYS A 14 -4.90 4.78 -9.15
C CYS A 14 -3.84 5.07 -8.09
N ILE A 15 -3.55 4.08 -7.26
CA ILE A 15 -2.46 4.14 -6.30
C ILE A 15 -1.28 3.36 -6.87
N LEU A 16 -0.09 3.97 -6.82
CA LEU A 16 1.17 3.36 -7.21
C LEU A 16 2.11 3.39 -6.00
N ILE A 17 2.77 2.26 -5.72
CA ILE A 17 3.72 2.12 -4.62
C ILE A 17 5.02 1.55 -5.17
N ASP A 18 6.05 2.39 -5.21
CA ASP A 18 7.39 2.02 -5.68
C ASP A 18 8.28 1.60 -4.52
N ILE A 19 8.38 0.30 -4.27
CA ILE A 19 9.17 -0.26 -3.17
C ILE A 19 10.66 -0.41 -3.55
N SER A 20 11.07 -0.09 -4.79
CA SER A 20 12.51 -0.02 -5.15
C SER A 20 13.22 1.13 -4.43
N LEU A 21 12.50 2.20 -4.12
CA LEU A 21 13.03 3.35 -3.42
C LEU A 21 13.17 3.06 -1.92
N HIS A 22 14.22 3.63 -1.32
CA HIS A 22 14.45 3.53 0.12
C HIS A 22 13.19 3.91 0.90
N SER A 23 12.86 3.12 1.93
CA SER A 23 11.60 3.25 2.69
C SER A 23 11.39 4.57 3.43
N ARG A 24 12.37 5.48 3.39
CA ARG A 24 12.29 6.81 3.99
C ARG A 24 11.61 7.84 3.10
N LEU A 25 11.57 7.56 1.80
CA LEU A 25 11.00 8.43 0.79
C LEU A 25 9.51 8.16 0.65
N SER A 26 8.75 9.18 0.27
CA SER A 26 7.31 9.05 0.10
C SER A 26 6.96 8.29 -1.19
N ARG A 27 7.03 6.97 -1.13
CA ARG A 27 6.91 6.11 -2.31
C ARG A 27 5.50 5.58 -2.58
N PHE A 28 4.51 6.05 -1.83
CA PHE A 28 3.08 5.88 -2.14
C PHE A 28 2.59 7.12 -2.88
N ILE A 29 2.05 6.96 -4.08
CA ILE A 29 1.51 8.07 -4.87
C ILE A 29 0.09 7.78 -5.36
N ILE A 30 -0.72 8.83 -5.43
CA ILE A 30 -2.00 8.81 -6.14
C ILE A 30 -1.78 9.44 -7.52
N TRP A 31 -1.91 8.62 -8.56
CA TRP A 31 -1.77 9.06 -9.94
C TRP A 31 -3.14 9.40 -10.53
N ASP A 32 -3.30 10.65 -10.96
CA ASP A 32 -4.49 11.12 -11.67
C ASP A 32 -4.36 10.80 -13.17
N PHE A 33 -5.27 10.00 -13.71
CA PHE A 33 -5.26 9.62 -15.14
C PHE A 33 -5.74 10.74 -16.06
N LYS A 34 -6.57 11.66 -15.58
CA LYS A 34 -7.10 12.77 -16.37
C LYS A 34 -6.05 13.86 -16.54
N GLU A 35 -5.44 14.28 -15.43
CA GLU A 35 -4.45 15.35 -15.40
C GLU A 35 -3.03 14.85 -15.69
N GLN A 36 -2.82 13.52 -15.67
CA GLN A 36 -1.53 12.88 -15.91
C GLN A 36 -0.44 13.40 -14.95
N LYS A 37 -0.79 13.51 -13.67
CA LYS A 37 0.11 14.00 -12.64
C LYS A 37 -0.05 13.23 -11.34
N ILE A 38 0.95 13.38 -10.47
CA ILE A 38 0.86 12.96 -9.07
C ILE A 38 -0.02 13.96 -8.34
N SER A 39 -1.14 13.49 -7.79
CA SER A 39 -2.06 14.31 -6.99
C SER A 39 -1.63 14.36 -5.52
N ASN A 40 -1.20 13.23 -4.98
CA ASN A 40 -0.73 13.10 -3.60
C ASN A 40 0.44 12.12 -3.51
N LYS A 41 1.29 12.31 -2.49
CA LYS A 41 2.50 11.52 -2.23
C LYS A 41 2.66 11.32 -0.71
N TYR A 42 2.89 10.09 -0.25
CA TYR A 42 2.95 9.73 1.17
C TYR A 42 4.06 8.71 1.48
N LEU A 43 4.50 8.69 2.73
CA LEU A 43 5.36 7.64 3.28
C LEU A 43 4.56 6.34 3.43
N VAL A 44 5.19 5.19 3.15
CA VAL A 44 4.53 3.88 3.26
C VAL A 44 5.45 2.80 3.82
N GLY A 45 4.91 2.05 4.78
CA GLY A 45 5.51 0.86 5.39
C GLY A 45 5.35 -0.38 4.52
N HIS A 46 6.18 -1.39 4.77
CA HIS A 46 6.17 -2.65 4.03
C HIS A 46 6.46 -3.83 4.97
N GLY A 47 6.42 -5.05 4.45
CA GLY A 47 6.65 -6.25 5.25
C GLY A 47 8.08 -6.42 5.76
N CYS A 48 8.25 -6.71 7.05
CA CYS A 48 9.53 -6.93 7.71
C CYS A 48 10.12 -8.33 7.42
N GLY A 49 9.28 -9.30 7.02
CA GLY A 49 9.72 -10.68 6.84
C GLY A 49 10.28 -11.29 8.12
N SER A 50 11.56 -11.67 8.09
CA SER A 50 12.30 -12.18 9.24
C SER A 50 12.89 -11.09 10.15
N ASN A 51 12.81 -9.82 9.75
CA ASN A 51 13.33 -8.70 10.53
C ASN A 51 12.41 -8.37 11.71
N SER A 52 12.93 -7.55 12.64
CA SER A 52 12.18 -7.13 13.81
C SER A 52 10.96 -6.30 13.41
N TRP A 53 9.80 -6.66 13.94
CA TRP A 53 8.56 -5.92 13.71
C TRP A 53 8.69 -4.47 14.23
N SER A 54 8.12 -3.50 13.51
CA SER A 54 8.26 -2.05 13.75
C SER A 54 9.68 -1.47 13.59
N SER A 55 10.62 -2.24 13.07
CA SER A 55 11.98 -1.76 12.73
C SER A 55 12.05 -1.25 11.28
N ASP A 56 13.24 -0.91 10.81
CA ASP A 56 13.54 -0.41 9.47
C ASP A 56 14.72 -1.16 8.80
N GLU A 57 14.95 -2.43 9.18
CA GLU A 57 16.14 -3.20 8.81
C GLU A 57 16.23 -3.49 7.30
N SER A 58 15.10 -3.55 6.59
CA SER A 58 15.04 -3.74 5.13
C SER A 58 14.77 -2.45 4.35
N LYS A 59 14.95 -1.28 4.98
CA LYS A 59 14.72 0.04 4.37
C LYS A 59 15.39 0.26 3.01
N ASP A 60 16.56 -0.33 2.79
CA ASP A 60 17.35 -0.21 1.56
C ASP A 60 17.05 -1.33 0.54
N ASN A 61 16.77 -2.55 1.02
CA ASN A 61 16.64 -3.76 0.19
C ASN A 61 15.50 -4.66 0.69
N PRO A 62 14.24 -4.27 0.44
CA PRO A 62 13.07 -5.05 0.83
C PRO A 62 13.01 -6.37 0.06
N LYS A 63 12.49 -7.41 0.74
CA LYS A 63 12.20 -8.71 0.13
C LYS A 63 10.70 -8.86 -0.10
N PHE A 64 10.32 -9.80 -0.96
CA PHE A 64 8.93 -10.02 -1.32
C PHE A 64 8.57 -11.49 -1.31
N SER A 65 7.36 -11.82 -0.85
CA SER A 65 6.82 -13.17 -0.93
C SER A 65 5.29 -13.15 -0.96
N ASN A 66 4.71 -14.10 -1.68
CA ASN A 66 3.28 -14.38 -1.70
C ASN A 66 2.87 -15.53 -0.76
N GLU A 67 3.83 -16.08 -0.01
CA GLU A 67 3.60 -17.21 0.88
C GLU A 67 2.96 -16.76 2.19
N ASP A 68 2.05 -17.58 2.69
CA ASP A 68 1.44 -17.37 4.00
C ASP A 68 2.49 -17.49 5.12
N GLY A 69 2.35 -16.66 6.16
CA GLY A 69 3.34 -16.57 7.25
C GLY A 69 4.69 -15.95 6.90
N SER A 70 4.93 -15.54 5.65
CA SER A 70 6.22 -14.92 5.27
C SER A 70 6.45 -13.53 5.86
N HIS A 71 5.40 -12.84 6.30
CA HIS A 71 5.40 -11.42 6.75
C HIS A 71 5.98 -10.40 5.75
N LEU A 72 6.30 -10.83 4.53
CA LEU A 72 6.79 -9.96 3.45
C LEU A 72 5.63 -9.38 2.65
N SER A 73 5.82 -8.19 2.08
CA SER A 73 4.89 -7.67 1.08
C SER A 73 4.95 -8.54 -0.19
N ALA A 74 3.85 -8.57 -0.94
CA ALA A 74 3.82 -9.18 -2.27
C ALA A 74 3.83 -8.07 -3.33
N LEU A 75 4.49 -8.33 -4.46
CA LEU A 75 4.47 -7.41 -5.60
C LEU A 75 3.29 -7.71 -6.50
N GLY A 76 2.78 -6.68 -7.17
CA GLY A 76 1.78 -6.79 -8.22
C GLY A 76 0.59 -5.85 -8.03
N LYS A 77 -0.41 -6.05 -8.89
CA LYS A 77 -1.63 -5.26 -8.94
C LYS A 77 -2.68 -5.82 -8.00
N TYR A 78 -3.30 -4.93 -7.25
CA TYR A 78 -4.33 -5.21 -6.27
C TYR A 78 -5.60 -4.44 -6.62
N GLN A 79 -6.74 -5.06 -6.34
CA GLN A 79 -8.00 -4.37 -6.22
C GLN A 79 -8.25 -4.07 -4.74
N LEU A 80 -8.48 -2.81 -4.40
CA LEU A 80 -9.02 -2.45 -3.09
C LEU A 80 -10.49 -2.87 -3.03
N GLY A 81 -10.80 -3.69 -2.03
CA GLY A 81 -12.11 -4.26 -1.77
C GLY A 81 -12.85 -3.51 -0.66
N GLU A 82 -13.61 -4.28 0.12
CA GLU A 82 -14.49 -3.74 1.16
C GLU A 82 -13.72 -2.95 2.23
N ARG A 83 -14.31 -1.82 2.63
CA ARG A 83 -13.87 -1.03 3.78
C ARG A 83 -14.37 -1.68 5.07
N GLY A 84 -13.48 -1.92 6.01
CA GLY A 84 -13.81 -2.51 7.30
C GLY A 84 -13.13 -1.81 8.48
N ARG A 85 -13.41 -2.32 9.68
CA ARG A 85 -12.73 -1.88 10.90
C ARG A 85 -11.32 -2.48 10.97
N SER A 86 -10.34 -1.61 11.18
CA SER A 86 -8.96 -1.99 11.53
C SER A 86 -8.78 -1.97 13.05
N ASP A 87 -7.86 -2.80 13.55
CA ASP A 87 -7.36 -2.71 14.93
C ASP A 87 -6.22 -1.69 15.07
N TRP A 88 -5.80 -1.10 13.94
CA TRP A 88 -4.68 -0.16 13.84
C TRP A 88 -5.13 1.22 13.34
N GLY A 89 -4.38 2.24 13.74
CA GLY A 89 -4.50 3.57 13.20
C GLY A 89 -5.86 4.19 13.46
N ILE A 90 -6.48 4.77 12.42
CA ILE A 90 -7.81 5.41 12.54
C ILE A 90 -8.97 4.40 12.55
N ASN A 91 -8.70 3.12 12.81
CA ASN A 91 -9.67 2.01 12.79
C ASN A 91 -10.29 1.74 11.40
N VAL A 92 -9.60 2.08 10.32
CA VAL A 92 -10.06 1.87 8.93
C VAL A 92 -9.08 0.97 8.20
N LYS A 93 -9.61 -0.03 7.49
CA LYS A 93 -8.85 -0.87 6.55
C LYS A 93 -9.63 -1.08 5.26
N TYR A 94 -8.91 -1.39 4.19
CA TYR A 94 -9.45 -1.90 2.93
C TYR A 94 -8.86 -3.27 2.65
N LEU A 95 -9.72 -4.24 2.33
CA LEU A 95 -9.25 -5.57 1.91
C LEU A 95 -8.48 -5.46 0.59
N MET A 96 -7.38 -6.20 0.46
CA MET A 96 -6.60 -6.23 -0.78
C MET A 96 -6.77 -7.55 -1.51
N HIS A 97 -7.32 -7.50 -2.72
CA HIS A 97 -7.45 -8.65 -3.60
C HIS A 97 -6.32 -8.65 -4.62
N GLY A 98 -5.43 -9.63 -4.56
CA GLY A 98 -4.36 -9.79 -5.56
C GLY A 98 -4.91 -10.19 -6.92
N LEU A 99 -4.44 -9.52 -7.97
CA LEU A 99 -4.88 -9.72 -9.36
C LEU A 99 -3.85 -10.47 -10.22
N GLU A 100 -2.70 -10.83 -9.64
CA GLU A 100 -1.56 -11.46 -10.32
C GLU A 100 -1.05 -12.67 -9.52
N GLN A 101 -0.33 -13.59 -10.17
CA GLN A 101 0.18 -14.80 -9.50
C GLN A 101 1.13 -14.48 -8.33
N THR A 102 1.82 -13.35 -8.42
CA THR A 102 2.75 -12.86 -7.40
C THR A 102 2.06 -12.32 -6.15
N ASN A 103 0.74 -12.12 -6.15
CA ASN A 103 0.00 -11.59 -5.01
C ASN A 103 -1.38 -12.21 -4.77
N ASN A 104 -1.75 -13.28 -5.48
CA ASN A 104 -3.07 -13.90 -5.41
C ASN A 104 -3.44 -14.48 -4.02
N ASN A 105 -2.51 -14.60 -3.08
CA ASN A 105 -2.80 -15.03 -1.71
C ASN A 105 -3.13 -13.86 -0.76
N ALA A 106 -3.08 -12.61 -1.22
CA ALA A 106 -3.24 -11.42 -0.39
C ALA A 106 -4.45 -11.48 0.57
N LEU A 107 -5.63 -11.84 0.06
CA LEU A 107 -6.83 -11.93 0.89
C LEU A 107 -6.74 -13.07 1.93
N LYS A 108 -6.20 -14.23 1.55
CA LYS A 108 -6.02 -15.39 2.45
C LYS A 108 -5.04 -15.06 3.58
N ARG A 109 -4.01 -14.28 3.26
CA ARG A 109 -2.98 -13.77 4.17
C ARG A 109 -3.45 -12.56 4.99
N PHE A 110 -4.71 -12.15 4.84
CA PHE A 110 -5.28 -10.97 5.49
C PHE A 110 -4.50 -9.67 5.23
N ILE A 111 -3.91 -9.55 4.03
CA ILE A 111 -3.24 -8.32 3.59
C ILE A 111 -4.30 -7.26 3.35
N VAL A 112 -4.14 -6.12 4.03
CA VAL A 112 -5.07 -5.00 4.00
C VAL A 112 -4.31 -3.69 3.87
N PHE A 113 -4.94 -2.68 3.29
CA PHE A 113 -4.44 -1.32 3.30
C PHE A 113 -5.02 -0.57 4.50
N HIS A 114 -4.18 -0.02 5.36
CA HIS A 114 -4.61 0.66 6.59
C HIS A 114 -3.59 1.71 7.03
N SER A 115 -3.95 2.50 8.05
CA SER A 115 -3.00 3.38 8.73
C SER A 115 -2.39 2.76 9.97
N TRP A 116 -1.29 3.35 10.43
CA TRP A 116 -0.59 2.92 11.64
C TRP A 116 0.02 4.12 12.37
N GLU A 117 -0.06 4.14 13.70
CA GLU A 117 0.39 5.24 14.57
C GLU A 117 1.89 5.52 14.49
N LEU A 118 2.70 4.53 14.12
CA LEU A 118 4.15 4.68 13.97
C LEU A 118 4.56 5.34 12.64
N MET A 119 3.64 5.42 11.67
CA MET A 119 3.93 6.02 10.38
C MET A 119 3.93 7.55 10.46
N SER A 120 5.02 8.16 10.01
CA SER A 120 5.17 9.61 9.85
C SER A 120 4.41 10.13 8.63
N ASP A 121 3.91 11.37 8.70
CA ASP A 121 3.38 12.11 7.55
C ASP A 121 4.50 12.55 6.59
N ASP A 122 5.66 12.90 7.16
CA ASP A 122 6.82 13.39 6.43
C ASP A 122 7.86 12.28 6.19
N GLU A 123 8.69 12.46 5.15
CA GLU A 123 9.87 11.65 4.89
C GLU A 123 10.83 11.68 6.10
N VAL A 124 11.46 10.55 6.41
CA VAL A 124 12.23 10.37 7.65
C VAL A 124 13.74 10.29 7.38
N TYR A 125 14.58 10.78 8.30
CA TYR A 125 16.04 10.64 8.19
C TYR A 125 16.68 10.58 9.59
N PRO A 126 17.70 9.72 9.83
CA PRO A 126 18.31 8.73 8.92
C PRO A 126 17.57 7.38 8.88
N LYS A 127 16.43 7.27 9.56
CA LYS A 127 15.61 6.06 9.65
C LYS A 127 14.79 5.82 8.38
N GLY A 128 14.32 4.59 8.19
CA GLY A 128 13.27 4.23 7.25
C GLY A 128 11.87 4.26 7.87
N SER A 129 10.84 3.98 7.06
CA SER A 129 9.49 3.76 7.57
C SER A 129 9.40 2.45 8.37
N PRO A 130 8.57 2.39 9.43
CA PRO A 130 8.32 1.16 10.18
C PRO A 130 7.84 0.01 9.29
N GLU A 131 8.33 -1.19 9.58
CA GLU A 131 7.99 -2.42 8.86
C GLU A 131 6.96 -3.26 9.62
N GLY A 132 5.91 -3.71 8.90
CA GLY A 132 4.81 -4.52 9.43
C GLY A 132 4.81 -5.95 8.90
N TRP A 133 3.67 -6.65 8.94
CA TRP A 133 3.53 -8.02 8.43
C TRP A 133 2.98 -8.09 7.00
N GLY A 134 3.54 -7.27 6.11
CA GLY A 134 3.27 -7.31 4.66
C GLY A 134 2.20 -6.34 4.17
N CYS A 135 1.35 -5.81 5.05
CA CYS A 135 0.37 -4.78 4.73
C CYS A 135 1.06 -3.45 4.35
N PRO A 136 0.63 -2.75 3.28
CA PRO A 136 1.02 -1.38 3.06
C PRO A 136 0.36 -0.47 4.10
N THR A 137 1.18 0.25 4.87
CA THR A 137 0.71 1.14 5.94
C THR A 137 1.11 2.58 5.70
N ILE A 138 0.19 3.51 5.92
CA ILE A 138 0.43 4.96 5.84
C ILE A 138 0.14 5.64 7.19
N SER A 139 0.44 6.92 7.30
CA SER A 139 0.12 7.69 8.51
C SER A 139 -1.39 7.84 8.70
N ASN A 140 -1.78 8.17 9.94
CA ASN A 140 -3.18 8.42 10.28
C ASN A 140 -3.76 9.63 9.55
N ASN A 141 -2.97 10.68 9.30
CA ASN A 141 -3.47 11.86 8.58
C ASN A 141 -3.60 11.57 7.09
N ALA A 142 -2.63 10.89 6.48
CA ALA A 142 -2.74 10.43 5.09
C ALA A 142 -3.99 9.57 4.89
N MET A 143 -4.29 8.66 5.82
CA MET A 143 -5.50 7.83 5.69
C MET A 143 -6.79 8.62 5.85
N LYS A 144 -6.83 9.67 6.67
CA LYS A 144 -8.00 10.57 6.76
C LYS A 144 -8.24 11.34 5.45
N GLU A 145 -7.19 11.60 4.67
CA GLU A 145 -7.29 12.22 3.35
C GLU A 145 -7.73 11.22 2.28
N ILE A 146 -7.16 10.01 2.30
CA ILE A 146 -7.38 9.00 1.26
C ILE A 146 -8.71 8.25 1.44
N ASP A 147 -9.13 7.98 2.68
CA ASP A 147 -10.38 7.26 2.97
C ASP A 147 -11.61 7.87 2.25
N PRO A 148 -11.89 9.19 2.31
CA PRO A 148 -13.00 9.77 1.56
C PRO A 148 -12.79 9.73 0.04
N ILE A 149 -11.55 9.80 -0.46
CA ILE A 149 -11.25 9.68 -1.90
C ILE A 149 -11.62 8.27 -2.39
N ILE A 150 -11.28 7.23 -1.63
CA ILE A 150 -11.63 5.84 -1.97
C ILE A 150 -13.15 5.64 -1.86
N GLN A 151 -13.79 6.13 -0.80
CA GLN A 151 -15.23 5.95 -0.60
C GLN A 151 -16.08 6.62 -1.68
N ASN A 152 -15.64 7.77 -2.19
CA ASN A 152 -16.33 8.48 -3.29
C ASN A 152 -16.11 7.83 -4.66
N SER A 153 -15.33 6.75 -4.75
CA SER A 153 -15.12 6.02 -5.99
C SER A 153 -16.24 5.03 -6.27
N GLU A 154 -16.95 5.21 -7.39
CA GLU A 154 -17.99 4.27 -7.83
C GLU A 154 -17.46 2.90 -8.28
N LYS A 155 -16.15 2.81 -8.57
CA LYS A 155 -15.50 1.61 -9.08
C LYS A 155 -14.38 1.16 -8.14
N PRO A 156 -14.04 -0.15 -8.12
CA PRO A 156 -12.91 -0.64 -7.35
C PRO A 156 -11.61 0.05 -7.77
N LEU A 157 -10.78 0.41 -6.79
CA LEU A 157 -9.54 1.14 -7.04
C LEU A 157 -8.37 0.19 -7.31
N LEU A 158 -7.54 0.55 -8.27
CA LEU A 158 -6.27 -0.15 -8.55
C LEU A 158 -5.19 0.39 -7.63
N MET A 159 -4.54 -0.53 -6.90
CA MET A 159 -3.29 -0.28 -6.19
C MET A 159 -2.21 -1.18 -6.79
N TRP A 160 -1.08 -0.62 -7.21
CA TRP A 160 0.02 -1.39 -7.77
C TRP A 160 1.27 -1.22 -6.93
N ILE A 161 1.76 -2.33 -6.37
CA ILE A 161 3.03 -2.41 -5.66
C ILE A 161 4.07 -2.99 -6.61
N TYR A 162 5.16 -2.27 -6.85
CA TYR A 162 6.24 -2.70 -7.75
C TYR A 162 7.61 -2.36 -7.17
N SER A 163 8.65 -2.91 -7.80
CA SER A 163 10.04 -2.69 -7.45
C SER A 163 10.86 -2.85 -8.73
N GLU A 164 10.94 -1.76 -9.51
CA GLU A 164 11.63 -1.68 -10.81
C GLU A 164 12.28 -0.32 -10.99
#